data_AF-A0A1W9KQQ0-F1
#
_entry.id   AF-A0A1W9KQQ0-F1
#
_cell.length_a   1.000
_cell.length_b   1.000
_cell.length_c   1.000
_cell.angle_alpha   90.00
_cell.angle_beta   90.00
_cell.angle_gamma   90.00
#
_symmetry.space_group_name_H-M   'P 1'
#
loop_
_entity.id
_entity.type
_entity.pdbx_description
1 polymer ?
#
loop_
_entity_poly.entity_id
_entity_poly.type
_entity_poly.pdbx_seq_one_letter_code
_entity_poly.pdbx_strand_id
1 'polypeptide(L)'
;MRFQRQIRTTFTSLAVVLPLLANANPILDGYAAQAKAENPAFKDFSAAAGQKLYGTVGPNQLSCASCHTDSPKNAGKHAKTNKAIDPMAPSVNAQRFTDAAKVEKWFKRNCNDALARACTTQEKGDFMAYMLSVK
;
A
#
# COMPACT_ATOMS: atom_id res chain seq x y z
N MET A 1 30.09 64.48 -13.26
CA MET A 1 30.11 63.52 -12.12
C MET A 1 29.14 62.37 -12.41
N ARG A 2 29.47 61.18 -11.92
CA ARG A 2 29.08 59.85 -12.42
C ARG A 2 27.59 59.51 -12.29
N PHE A 3 27.01 58.98 -13.37
CA PHE A 3 25.79 58.15 -13.38
C PHE A 3 26.06 56.83 -12.65
N GLN A 4 25.26 56.45 -11.65
CA GLN A 4 25.24 55.09 -11.10
C GLN A 4 23.91 54.41 -11.43
N ARG A 5 23.97 53.41 -12.32
CA ARG A 5 22.88 52.48 -12.62
C ARG A 5 22.82 51.43 -11.51
N GLN A 6 21.68 51.34 -10.82
CA GLN A 6 21.42 50.22 -9.91
C GLN A 6 21.03 48.97 -10.72
N ILE A 7 21.82 47.91 -10.58
CA ILE A 7 21.53 46.58 -11.11
C ILE A 7 20.72 45.85 -10.02
N ARG A 8 19.43 45.60 -10.30
CA ARG A 8 18.57 44.77 -9.44
C ARG A 8 18.74 43.31 -9.86
N THR A 9 19.48 42.55 -9.08
CA THR A 9 19.65 41.10 -9.27
C THR A 9 18.48 40.39 -8.59
N THR A 10 17.51 39.91 -9.36
CA THR A 10 16.42 39.05 -8.85
C THR A 10 16.93 37.63 -8.67
N PHE A 11 17.02 37.16 -7.43
CA PHE A 11 17.27 35.76 -7.09
C PHE A 11 15.97 34.95 -7.26
N THR A 12 15.88 34.14 -8.32
CA THR A 12 14.84 33.11 -8.47
C THR A 12 15.30 31.85 -7.73
N SER A 13 14.74 31.59 -6.56
CA SER A 13 14.94 30.34 -5.82
C SER A 13 14.23 29.18 -6.54
N LEU A 14 15.02 28.22 -7.02
CA LEU A 14 14.51 26.97 -7.60
C LEU A 14 14.27 25.97 -6.46
N ALA A 15 13.00 25.74 -6.11
CA ALA A 15 12.64 24.71 -5.13
C ALA A 15 12.75 23.31 -5.77
N VAL A 16 13.72 22.52 -5.33
CA VAL A 16 13.85 21.11 -5.72
C VAL A 16 12.84 20.31 -4.90
N VAL A 17 11.75 19.87 -5.54
CA VAL A 17 10.80 18.93 -4.95
C VAL A 17 11.42 17.54 -5.04
N LEU A 18 11.90 17.00 -3.93
CA LEU A 18 12.36 15.61 -3.89
C LEU A 18 11.16 14.68 -4.12
N PRO A 19 11.21 13.77 -5.12
CA PRO A 19 10.19 12.76 -5.24
C PRO A 19 10.28 11.84 -4.03
N LEU A 20 9.15 11.66 -3.33
CA LEU A 20 9.01 10.60 -2.35
C LEU A 20 9.36 9.28 -3.05
N LEU A 21 10.27 8.51 -2.45
CA LEU A 21 10.64 7.17 -2.93
C LEU A 21 9.39 6.29 -2.90
N ALA A 22 8.68 6.21 -4.01
CA ALA A 22 7.75 5.13 -4.25
C ALA A 22 8.57 3.84 -4.24
N ASN A 23 8.28 2.92 -3.32
CA ASN A 23 8.86 1.60 -3.36
C ASN A 23 8.40 0.93 -4.65
N ALA A 24 9.27 0.86 -5.66
CA ALA A 24 8.93 0.31 -6.96
C ALA A 24 8.53 -1.17 -6.79
N ASN A 25 7.25 -1.46 -7.02
CA ASN A 25 6.72 -2.81 -7.10
C ASN A 25 5.76 -2.86 -8.30
N PRO A 26 6.04 -3.68 -9.33
CA PRO A 26 5.26 -3.66 -10.58
C PRO A 26 3.80 -4.05 -10.37
N ILE A 27 3.47 -4.82 -9.33
CA ILE A 27 2.08 -5.16 -8.99
C ILE A 27 1.37 -3.93 -8.43
N LEU A 28 2.02 -3.15 -7.57
CA LEU A 28 1.46 -1.91 -7.03
C LEU A 28 1.29 -0.85 -8.14
N ASP A 29 2.25 -0.77 -9.06
CA ASP A 29 2.17 0.11 -10.24
C ASP A 29 0.96 -0.27 -11.13
N GLY A 30 0.71 -1.58 -11.30
CA GLY A 30 -0.47 -2.09 -11.98
C GLY A 30 -1.78 -1.66 -11.31
N TYR A 31 -1.86 -1.73 -9.99
CA TYR A 31 -3.01 -1.19 -9.26
C TYR A 31 -3.15 0.31 -9.40
N ALA A 32 -2.05 1.08 -9.41
CA ALA A 32 -2.12 2.53 -9.57
C ALA A 32 -2.70 2.90 -10.95
N ALA A 33 -2.28 2.19 -12.01
CA ALA A 33 -2.84 2.37 -13.34
C ALA A 33 -4.34 2.03 -13.39
N GLN A 34 -4.74 0.91 -12.77
CA GLN A 34 -6.14 0.50 -12.70
C GLN A 34 -6.98 1.49 -11.88
N ALA A 35 -6.51 1.94 -10.72
CA ALA A 35 -7.21 2.88 -9.85
C ALA A 35 -7.43 4.22 -10.55
N LYS A 36 -6.45 4.70 -11.32
CA LYS A 36 -6.58 5.91 -12.14
C LYS A 36 -7.61 5.76 -13.26
N ALA A 37 -7.71 4.57 -13.86
CA ALA A 37 -8.72 4.29 -14.88
C ALA A 37 -10.14 4.20 -14.29
N GLU A 38 -10.29 3.63 -13.09
CA GLU A 38 -11.57 3.49 -12.37
C GLU A 38 -12.03 4.82 -11.74
N ASN A 39 -11.09 5.64 -11.29
CA ASN A 39 -11.36 6.91 -10.61
C ASN A 39 -10.34 7.98 -11.04
N PRO A 40 -10.72 8.94 -11.91
CA PRO A 40 -9.84 10.03 -12.33
C PRO A 40 -9.33 10.93 -11.18
N ALA A 41 -10.00 10.91 -10.02
CA ALA A 41 -9.57 11.63 -8.81
C ALA A 41 -8.57 10.85 -7.95
N PHE A 42 -8.20 9.62 -8.35
CA PHE A 42 -7.11 8.87 -7.71
C PHE A 42 -5.84 9.71 -7.67
N LYS A 43 -5.23 9.80 -6.49
CA LYS A 43 -3.96 10.51 -6.29
C LYS A 43 -2.83 9.55 -6.02
N ASP A 44 -3.01 8.70 -5.02
CA ASP A 44 -2.03 7.71 -4.59
C ASP A 44 -2.69 6.67 -3.66
N PHE A 45 -1.92 5.65 -3.29
CA PHE A 45 -2.25 4.74 -2.20
C PHE A 45 -1.75 5.27 -0.85
N SER A 46 -2.41 4.87 0.23
CA SER A 46 -2.10 5.29 1.60
C SER A 46 -1.81 4.10 2.49
N ALA A 47 -0.56 4.00 2.98
CA ALA A 47 -0.18 2.99 3.96
C ALA A 47 -1.01 3.08 5.25
N ALA A 48 -1.40 4.30 5.68
CA ALA A 48 -2.26 4.48 6.84
C ALA A 48 -3.69 3.94 6.59
N ALA A 49 -4.24 4.14 5.39
CA ALA A 49 -5.51 3.54 5.01
C ALA A 49 -5.42 2.01 4.95
N GLY A 50 -4.32 1.47 4.44
CA GLY A 50 -4.05 0.03 4.40
C GLY A 50 -3.94 -0.58 5.80
N GLN A 51 -3.27 0.09 6.74
CA GLN A 51 -3.21 -0.33 8.13
C GLN A 51 -4.59 -0.32 8.79
N LYS A 52 -5.40 0.71 8.53
CA LYS A 52 -6.78 0.76 9.01
C LYS A 52 -7.63 -0.38 8.45
N LEU A 53 -7.50 -0.66 7.15
CA LEU A 53 -8.17 -1.80 6.51
C LEU A 53 -7.76 -3.12 7.15
N TYR A 54 -6.47 -3.31 7.43
CA TYR A 54 -5.92 -4.52 8.05
C TYR A 54 -6.59 -4.87 9.40
N GLY A 55 -6.87 -3.84 10.21
CA GLY A 55 -7.55 -3.97 11.50
C GLY A 55 -9.08 -3.91 11.44
N THR A 56 -9.68 -3.68 10.26
CA THR A 56 -11.14 -3.56 10.14
C THR A 56 -11.80 -4.92 10.33
N VAL A 57 -12.71 -5.00 11.31
CA VAL A 57 -13.53 -6.20 11.56
C VAL A 57 -14.75 -6.16 10.65
N GLY A 58 -14.88 -7.17 9.79
CA GLY A 58 -16.05 -7.31 8.91
C GLY A 58 -17.20 -8.10 9.54
N PRO A 59 -18.27 -8.35 8.77
CA PRO A 59 -19.54 -8.90 9.27
C PRO A 59 -19.44 -10.28 9.94
N ASN A 60 -18.42 -11.06 9.57
CA ASN A 60 -18.19 -12.39 10.12
C ASN A 60 -17.33 -12.37 11.40
N GLN A 61 -17.15 -11.20 12.03
CA GLN A 61 -16.26 -10.98 13.18
C GLN A 61 -14.80 -11.37 12.89
N LEU A 62 -14.37 -11.22 11.64
CA LEU A 62 -13.00 -11.46 11.19
C LEU A 62 -12.38 -10.16 10.65
N SER A 63 -11.08 -10.03 10.82
CA SER A 63 -10.24 -9.03 10.15
C SER A 63 -9.06 -9.72 9.45
N CYS A 64 -8.23 -8.97 8.73
CA CYS A 64 -6.98 -9.52 8.21
C CYS A 64 -6.09 -10.05 9.34
N ALA A 65 -6.04 -9.32 10.46
CA ALA A 65 -5.29 -9.68 11.65
C ALA A 65 -5.75 -10.99 12.31
N SER A 66 -7.02 -11.40 12.15
CA SER A 66 -7.52 -12.67 12.69
C SER A 66 -6.73 -13.90 12.19
N CYS A 67 -6.16 -13.83 10.98
CA CYS A 67 -5.30 -14.89 10.42
C CYS A 67 -3.81 -14.50 10.41
N HIS A 68 -3.50 -13.22 10.29
CA HIS A 68 -2.14 -12.71 10.06
C HIS A 68 -1.50 -12.06 11.30
N THR A 69 -2.17 -12.11 12.46
CA THR A 69 -1.81 -11.43 13.71
C THR A 69 -1.85 -9.91 13.62
N ASP A 70 -1.65 -9.20 14.72
CA ASP A 70 -1.63 -7.72 14.69
C ASP A 70 -0.38 -7.17 13.96
N SER A 71 0.70 -7.94 13.91
CA SER A 71 1.94 -7.56 13.23
C SER A 71 2.14 -8.38 11.96
N PRO A 72 2.17 -7.76 10.76
CA PRO A 72 2.44 -8.46 9.51
C PRO A 72 3.83 -9.13 9.43
N LYS A 73 4.72 -8.86 10.38
CA LYS A 73 6.05 -9.46 10.52
C LYS A 73 6.01 -10.85 11.15
N ASN A 74 4.93 -11.17 11.87
CA ASN A 74 4.81 -12.45 12.56
C ASN A 74 4.25 -13.52 11.63
N ALA A 75 4.61 -14.77 11.90
CA ALA A 75 3.90 -15.90 11.32
C ALA A 75 2.46 -15.94 11.88
N GLY A 76 1.50 -16.07 10.97
CA GLY A 76 0.09 -16.19 11.27
C GLY A 76 -0.40 -17.64 11.24
N LYS A 77 -1.70 -17.80 11.40
CA LYS A 77 -2.38 -19.09 11.36
C LYS A 77 -3.81 -18.90 10.88
N HIS A 78 -4.24 -19.68 9.90
CA HIS A 78 -5.59 -19.56 9.36
C HIS A 78 -6.64 -19.87 10.43
N ALA A 79 -7.57 -18.94 10.67
CA ALA A 79 -8.49 -18.97 11.80
C ALA A 79 -9.35 -20.25 11.89
N LYS A 80 -9.68 -20.88 10.75
CA LYS A 80 -10.51 -22.11 10.71
C LYS A 80 -9.72 -23.41 10.63
N THR A 81 -8.59 -23.41 9.92
CA THR A 81 -7.88 -24.66 9.55
C THR A 81 -6.62 -24.87 10.34
N ASN A 82 -6.21 -23.89 11.15
CA ASN A 82 -4.95 -23.89 11.88
C ASN A 82 -3.69 -24.05 11.03
N LYS A 83 -3.80 -23.91 9.69
CA LYS A 83 -2.64 -23.95 8.80
C LYS A 83 -1.75 -22.73 9.07
N ALA A 84 -0.45 -22.97 9.24
CA ALA A 84 0.54 -21.91 9.39
C ALA A 84 0.56 -20.99 8.15
N ILE A 85 0.79 -19.71 8.39
CA ILE A 85 0.89 -18.68 7.35
C ILE A 85 2.19 -17.91 7.59
N ASP A 86 3.10 -17.92 6.60
CA ASP A 86 4.34 -17.17 6.70
C ASP A 86 4.07 -15.66 6.84
N PRO A 87 5.02 -14.87 7.40
CA PRO A 87 4.90 -13.42 7.49
C PRO A 87 4.46 -12.76 6.17
N MET A 88 3.64 -11.72 6.28
CA MET A 88 3.11 -10.97 5.14
C MET A 88 4.03 -9.82 4.74
N ALA A 89 4.75 -9.23 5.70
CA ALA A 89 5.67 -8.12 5.46
C ALA A 89 6.87 -8.58 4.62
N PRO A 90 7.15 -7.94 3.46
CA PRO A 90 8.31 -8.27 2.63
C PRO A 90 9.67 -8.08 3.31
N SER A 91 9.75 -7.23 4.33
CA SER A 91 10.94 -7.06 5.18
C SER A 91 11.35 -8.33 5.92
N VAL A 92 10.41 -9.25 6.16
CA VAL A 92 10.66 -10.56 6.79
C VAL A 92 10.54 -11.71 5.78
N ASN A 93 9.67 -11.56 4.78
CA ASN A 93 9.45 -12.57 3.74
C ASN A 93 9.46 -11.95 2.34
N ALA A 94 10.63 -11.89 1.72
CA ALA A 94 10.84 -11.27 0.41
C ALA A 94 10.08 -11.94 -0.77
N GLN A 95 9.47 -13.13 -0.56
CA GLN A 95 8.63 -13.79 -1.55
C GLN A 95 7.21 -13.21 -1.63
N ARG A 96 6.87 -12.25 -0.76
CA ARG A 96 5.57 -11.58 -0.76
C ARG A 96 5.52 -10.51 -1.86
N PHE A 97 4.38 -10.44 -2.55
CA PHE A 97 4.11 -9.47 -3.63
C PHE A 97 5.11 -9.53 -4.81
N THR A 98 5.54 -10.74 -5.18
CA THR A 98 6.40 -11.00 -6.36
C THR A 98 5.67 -11.72 -7.51
N ASP A 99 4.48 -12.28 -7.25
CA ASP A 99 3.65 -12.99 -8.22
C ASP A 99 2.24 -12.38 -8.24
N ALA A 100 1.91 -11.66 -9.32
CA ALA A 100 0.65 -10.97 -9.50
C ALA A 100 -0.57 -11.91 -9.44
N ALA A 101 -0.48 -13.10 -10.05
CA ALA A 101 -1.58 -14.06 -10.07
C ALA A 101 -1.84 -14.62 -8.66
N LYS A 102 -0.77 -14.89 -7.90
CA LYS A 102 -0.89 -15.31 -6.50
C LYS A 102 -1.48 -14.19 -5.62
N VAL A 103 -1.06 -12.94 -5.82
CA VAL A 103 -1.62 -11.78 -5.10
C VAL A 103 -3.12 -11.67 -5.37
N GLU A 104 -3.55 -11.67 -6.63
CA GLU A 104 -4.96 -11.58 -7.01
C GLU A 104 -5.81 -12.72 -6.45
N LYS A 105 -5.30 -13.96 -6.54
CA LYS A 105 -5.97 -15.14 -5.96
C LYS A 105 -6.24 -14.96 -4.47
N TRP A 106 -5.27 -14.47 -3.71
CA TRP A 106 -5.40 -14.31 -2.26
C TRP A 106 -6.22 -13.10 -1.88
N PHE A 107 -6.14 -11.97 -2.60
CA PHE A 107 -7.07 -10.87 -2.36
C PHE A 107 -8.52 -11.31 -2.59
N LYS A 108 -8.80 -12.04 -3.67
CA LYS A 108 -10.15 -12.57 -3.92
C LYS A 108 -10.66 -13.42 -2.74
N ARG A 109 -9.83 -14.27 -2.15
CA ARG A 109 -10.26 -15.12 -1.02
C ARG A 109 -10.35 -14.32 0.28
N ASN A 110 -9.28 -13.66 0.65
CA ASN A 110 -9.13 -13.04 1.97
C ASN A 110 -10.06 -11.83 2.16
N CYS A 111 -10.32 -11.05 1.10
CA CYS A 111 -11.29 -9.96 1.19
C CYS A 111 -12.72 -10.50 1.42
N ASN A 112 -13.08 -11.60 0.76
CA ASN A 112 -14.39 -12.22 0.99
C ASN A 112 -14.48 -12.86 2.39
N ASP A 113 -13.40 -13.47 2.89
CA ASP A 113 -13.39 -14.04 4.24
C ASP A 113 -13.50 -12.95 5.33
N ALA A 114 -12.67 -11.91 5.24
CA ALA A 114 -12.59 -10.85 6.26
C ALA A 114 -13.72 -9.83 6.14
N LEU A 115 -14.05 -9.37 4.92
CA LEU A 115 -14.95 -8.25 4.68
C LEU A 115 -16.30 -8.65 4.07
N ALA A 116 -16.50 -9.93 3.73
CA ALA A 116 -17.70 -10.44 3.03
C ALA A 116 -17.96 -9.76 1.67
N ARG A 117 -16.92 -9.20 1.03
CA ARG A 117 -16.96 -8.61 -0.31
C ARG A 117 -15.58 -8.60 -0.96
N ALA A 118 -15.52 -8.34 -2.26
CA ALA A 118 -14.27 -8.02 -2.92
C ALA A 118 -13.69 -6.69 -2.38
N CYS A 119 -12.37 -6.62 -2.27
CA CYS A 119 -11.68 -5.35 -2.07
C CYS A 119 -11.69 -4.55 -3.37
N THR A 120 -11.83 -3.23 -3.26
CA THR A 120 -11.63 -2.30 -4.37
C THR A 120 -10.15 -2.21 -4.78
N THR A 121 -9.85 -1.67 -5.95
CA THR A 121 -8.48 -1.43 -6.38
C THR A 121 -7.73 -0.51 -5.41
N GLN A 122 -8.40 0.53 -4.90
CA GLN A 122 -7.85 1.41 -3.86
C GLN A 122 -7.46 0.61 -2.60
N GLU A 123 -8.36 -0.24 -2.10
CA GLU A 123 -8.11 -1.04 -0.90
C GLU A 123 -6.94 -2.02 -1.07
N LYS A 124 -6.82 -2.65 -2.25
CA LYS A 124 -5.69 -3.54 -2.57
C LYS A 124 -4.36 -2.78 -2.58
N GLY A 125 -4.33 -1.61 -3.23
CA GLY A 125 -3.13 -0.79 -3.29
C GLY A 125 -2.75 -0.20 -1.94
N ASP A 126 -3.71 0.30 -1.17
CA ASP A 126 -3.50 0.79 0.20
C ASP A 126 -2.94 -0.31 1.11
N PHE A 127 -3.52 -1.51 1.05
CA PHE A 127 -3.02 -2.68 1.77
C PHE A 127 -1.57 -3.01 1.40
N MET A 128 -1.25 -3.05 0.10
CA MET A 128 0.12 -3.32 -0.34
C MET A 128 1.10 -2.21 0.07
N ALA A 129 0.70 -0.94 -0.02
CA ALA A 129 1.50 0.18 0.46
C ALA A 129 1.81 0.06 1.95
N TYR A 130 0.84 -0.37 2.77
CA TYR A 130 1.08 -0.69 4.17
C TYR A 130 2.11 -1.82 4.31
N MET A 131 1.89 -2.97 3.67
CA MET A 131 2.79 -4.12 3.80
C MET A 131 4.24 -3.81 3.38
N LEU A 132 4.42 -3.05 2.30
CA LEU A 132 5.73 -2.62 1.80
C LEU A 132 6.41 -1.57 2.71
N SER A 133 5.64 -0.85 3.53
CA SER A 133 6.17 0.13 4.48
C SER A 133 6.67 -0.47 5.80
N VAL A 134 6.23 -1.69 6.15
CA VAL A 134 6.60 -2.38 7.39
C VAL A 134 8.06 -2.83 7.30
N LYS A 135 8.92 -2.32 8.20
CA LYS A 135 10.35 -2.67 8.31
C LYS A 135 10.63 -3.56 9.51
#